data_AF-A0AAE9E7Q4-F1
#
_entry.id   AF-A0AAE9E7Q4-F1
#
_cell.length_a   1.000
_cell.length_b   1.000
_cell.length_c   1.000
_cell.angle_alpha   90.00
_cell.angle_beta   90.00
_cell.angle_gamma   90.00
#
_symmetry.space_group_name_H-M   'P 1'
#
loop_
_entity.id
_entity.type
_entity.pdbx_description
1 polymer ?
#
loop_
_entity_poly.entity_id
_entity_poly.type
_entity_poly.pdbx_seq_one_letter_code
_entity_poly.pdbx_strand_id
1 'polypeptide(L)'
;MKLVSALGTEEKIKKTSFKILDLKDGNDGYGWDFMNWEDVENKFLVNGSIHVVLVVEDKKFYMSRLFLSFQSSYFRALFLEDVDSESFQFYLEVLHGESSITDQNIEQILRLADMFDTPTATRRCEEYLMIFPTKISLKTKTRLAVQYLLEDLKQKCLNEVRTIADIPDILSIPLKELDFRLARSMLKKA
;
A
#
# COMPACT_ATOMS: atom_id res chain seq x y z
N MET A 1 30.08 -7.54 -8.85
CA MET A 1 30.67 -6.64 -7.82
C MET A 1 31.36 -7.54 -6.78
N LYS A 2 32.67 -7.36 -6.50
CA LYS A 2 33.38 -8.14 -5.46
C LYS A 2 33.32 -7.35 -4.14
N LEU A 3 32.74 -7.92 -3.09
CA LEU A 3 33.09 -7.52 -1.73
C LEU A 3 34.35 -8.30 -1.33
N VAL A 4 35.40 -7.58 -0.94
CA VAL A 4 36.61 -8.16 -0.37
C VAL A 4 36.53 -8.00 1.14
N SER A 5 36.33 -9.08 1.88
CA SER A 5 36.51 -9.09 3.33
C SER A 5 38.00 -9.14 3.66
N ALA A 6 38.46 -8.19 4.46
CA ALA A 6 39.78 -8.23 5.07
C ALA A 6 39.86 -9.40 6.06
N LEU A 7 40.55 -10.46 5.66
CA LEU A 7 41.41 -11.36 6.44
C LEU A 7 41.54 -12.67 5.65
N GLY A 8 42.78 -12.99 5.30
CA GLY A 8 43.10 -14.02 4.33
C GLY A 8 42.83 -15.44 4.85
N THR A 9 41.99 -16.15 4.10
CA THR A 9 42.16 -17.55 3.72
C THR A 9 41.41 -17.76 2.39
N GLU A 10 42.08 -18.36 1.39
CA GLU A 10 41.46 -18.68 0.11
C GLU A 10 40.47 -19.84 0.27
N GLU A 11 39.21 -19.54 0.59
CA GLU A 11 38.14 -20.48 0.30
C GLU A 11 37.85 -20.46 -1.20
N LYS A 12 37.87 -21.64 -1.83
CA LYS A 12 37.35 -21.85 -3.18
C LYS A 12 35.85 -21.53 -3.18
N ILE A 13 35.52 -20.27 -3.42
CA ILE A 13 34.14 -19.83 -3.64
C ILE A 13 33.65 -20.56 -4.89
N LYS A 14 32.79 -21.58 -4.70
CA LYS A 14 31.93 -22.07 -5.77
C LYS A 14 31.14 -20.86 -6.28
N LYS A 15 31.50 -20.34 -7.45
CA LYS A 15 30.71 -19.33 -8.15
C LYS A 15 29.38 -19.98 -8.50
N THR A 16 28.36 -19.75 -7.70
CA THR A 16 26.98 -19.97 -8.12
C THR A 16 26.67 -18.90 -9.15
N SER A 17 26.73 -19.27 -10.44
CA SER A 17 26.21 -18.43 -11.52
C SER A 17 24.71 -18.66 -11.60
N PHE A 18 23.91 -17.68 -11.17
CA PHE A 18 22.49 -17.65 -11.50
C PHE A 18 22.36 -17.15 -12.94
N LYS A 19 21.96 -18.02 -13.86
CA LYS A 19 21.39 -17.60 -15.14
C LYS A 19 19.92 -17.29 -14.87
N ILE A 20 19.51 -16.04 -15.05
CA ILE A 20 18.09 -15.74 -15.26
C ILE A 20 17.79 -16.33 -16.64
N LEU A 21 17.15 -17.50 -16.66
CA LEU A 21 16.68 -18.12 -17.89
C LEU A 21 15.45 -17.35 -18.34
N ASP A 22 15.39 -17.01 -19.63
CA ASP A 22 14.21 -16.42 -20.25
C ASP A 22 12.96 -17.22 -19.83
N LEU A 23 11.99 -16.51 -19.25
CA LEU A 23 10.73 -17.08 -18.80
C LEU A 23 10.01 -17.65 -20.04
N LYS A 24 9.71 -18.95 -20.02
CA LYS A 24 9.00 -19.62 -21.11
C LYS A 24 7.50 -19.28 -21.09
N ASP A 25 6.91 -19.23 -22.28
CA ASP A 25 5.47 -19.07 -22.47
C ASP A 25 4.66 -20.16 -21.76
N GLY A 26 3.64 -19.72 -21.02
CA GLY A 26 2.73 -20.57 -20.25
C GLY A 26 2.83 -20.32 -18.75
N ASN A 27 2.47 -19.11 -18.29
CA ASN A 27 2.28 -18.80 -16.87
C ASN A 27 0.90 -19.33 -16.41
N ASP A 28 0.88 -20.19 -15.38
CA ASP A 28 -0.31 -20.81 -14.79
C ASP A 28 -0.73 -20.19 -13.44
N GLY A 29 -0.27 -18.97 -13.14
CA GLY A 29 -0.96 -18.11 -12.18
C GLY A 29 -0.46 -18.19 -10.72
N TYR A 30 0.81 -18.52 -10.50
CA TYR A 30 1.49 -18.23 -9.23
C TYR A 30 2.75 -17.41 -9.45
N GLY A 31 2.64 -16.10 -9.25
CA GLY A 31 3.75 -15.14 -9.36
C GLY A 31 3.52 -14.12 -10.47
N TRP A 32 4.10 -12.94 -10.28
CA TRP A 32 4.08 -11.83 -11.23
C TRP A 32 4.59 -12.29 -12.60
N ASP A 33 3.87 -11.98 -13.68
CA ASP A 33 4.48 -11.93 -15.02
C ASP A 33 5.61 -10.90 -14.95
N PHE A 34 6.84 -11.38 -14.79
CA PHE A 34 7.98 -10.47 -14.76
C PHE A 34 8.07 -9.75 -16.09
N MET A 35 8.19 -8.43 -16.01
CA MET A 35 8.29 -7.56 -17.16
C MET A 35 9.46 -7.99 -18.05
N ASN A 36 9.25 -8.04 -19.36
CA ASN A 36 10.34 -8.29 -20.29
C ASN A 36 11.35 -7.13 -20.23
N TRP A 37 12.63 -7.42 -20.53
CA TRP A 37 13.68 -6.42 -20.43
C TRP A 37 13.47 -5.25 -21.42
N GLU A 38 12.93 -5.51 -22.59
CA GLU A 38 12.64 -4.49 -23.60
C GLU A 38 11.65 -3.44 -23.08
N ASP A 39 10.63 -3.85 -22.34
CA ASP A 39 9.69 -2.97 -21.67
C ASP A 39 10.36 -2.18 -20.56
N VAL A 40 11.27 -2.80 -19.79
CA VAL A 40 12.07 -2.11 -18.77
C VAL A 40 12.89 -0.98 -19.40
N GLU A 41 13.60 -1.31 -20.48
CA GLU A 41 14.47 -0.39 -21.20
C GLU A 41 13.69 0.76 -21.84
N ASN A 42 12.59 0.45 -22.53
CA ASN A 42 11.82 1.43 -23.29
C ASN A 42 10.90 2.30 -22.42
N LYS A 43 10.40 1.79 -21.28
CA LYS A 43 9.35 2.47 -20.50
C LYS A 43 9.81 2.99 -19.14
N PHE A 44 10.91 2.47 -18.57
CA PHE A 44 11.29 2.77 -17.18
C PHE A 44 12.71 3.31 -17.02
N LEU A 45 13.61 3.06 -17.96
CA LEU A 45 14.94 3.69 -17.97
C LEU A 45 14.84 5.15 -18.43
N VAL A 46 15.44 6.04 -17.66
CA VAL A 46 15.75 7.41 -18.09
C VAL A 46 17.26 7.58 -18.00
N ASN A 47 17.91 7.83 -19.13
CA ASN A 47 19.38 7.88 -19.25
C ASN A 47 20.06 6.62 -18.69
N GLY A 48 19.47 5.44 -18.93
CA GLY A 48 20.00 4.16 -18.45
C GLY A 48 19.83 3.92 -16.95
N SER A 49 19.04 4.73 -16.24
CA SER A 49 18.78 4.58 -14.81
C SER A 49 17.29 4.35 -14.52
N ILE A 50 16.99 3.40 -13.62
CA ILE A 50 15.67 3.23 -13.01
C ILE A 50 15.52 4.04 -11.71
N HIS A 51 16.54 4.78 -11.28
CA HIS A 51 16.47 5.54 -10.04
C HIS A 51 15.68 6.84 -10.22
N VAL A 52 14.96 7.22 -9.18
CA VAL A 52 14.28 8.51 -9.08
C VAL A 52 14.51 9.10 -7.70
N VAL A 53 14.62 10.43 -7.65
CA VAL A 53 14.62 11.19 -6.40
C VAL A 53 13.29 11.90 -6.31
N LEU A 54 12.47 11.52 -5.34
CA LEU A 54 11.26 12.24 -4.99
C LEU A 54 11.64 13.28 -3.94
N VAL A 55 11.23 14.53 -4.17
CA VAL A 55 11.41 15.61 -3.20
C VAL A 55 10.02 15.88 -2.63
N VAL A 56 9.86 15.61 -1.33
CA VAL A 56 8.62 15.89 -0.58
C VAL A 56 9.02 16.86 0.52
N GLU A 57 8.44 18.06 0.47
CA GLU A 57 8.94 19.23 1.21
C GLU A 57 10.43 19.46 0.89
N ASP A 58 11.31 19.47 1.90
CA ASP A 58 12.76 19.59 1.72
C ASP A 58 13.51 18.24 1.84
N LYS A 59 12.78 17.12 1.96
CA LYS A 59 13.35 15.79 2.13
C LYS A 59 13.42 15.03 0.81
N LYS A 60 14.57 14.39 0.58
CA LYS A 60 14.83 13.57 -0.62
C LYS A 60 14.63 12.09 -0.33
N PHE A 61 13.86 11.42 -1.18
CA PHE A 61 13.60 9.99 -1.14
C PHE A 61 14.15 9.34 -2.42
N TYR A 62 15.05 8.37 -2.27
CA TYR A 62 15.71 7.69 -3.38
C TYR A 62 15.01 6.37 -3.63
N MET A 63 14.36 6.23 -4.79
CA MET A 63 13.48 5.10 -5.09
C MET A 63 13.75 4.52 -6.48
N SER A 64 13.22 3.33 -6.73
CA SER A 64 13.20 2.72 -8.06
C SER A 64 11.89 3.08 -8.78
N ARG A 65 11.98 3.67 -9.97
CA ARG A 65 10.84 3.93 -10.86
C ARG A 65 10.08 2.65 -11.19
N LEU A 66 10.82 1.55 -11.37
CA LEU A 66 10.25 0.25 -11.65
C LEU A 66 9.39 -0.22 -10.47
N PHE A 67 9.91 -0.09 -9.25
CA PHE A 67 9.17 -0.44 -8.02
C PHE A 67 7.90 0.40 -7.87
N LEU A 68 8.01 1.73 -7.99
CA LEU A 68 6.86 2.63 -7.86
C LEU A 68 5.79 2.32 -8.93
N SER A 69 6.21 2.05 -10.16
CA SER A 69 5.30 1.72 -11.26
C SER A 69 4.59 0.38 -11.07
N PHE A 70 5.21 -0.57 -10.38
CA PHE A 70 4.55 -1.82 -9.99
C PHE A 70 3.50 -1.61 -8.89
N GLN A 71 3.70 -0.63 -8.02
CA GLN A 71 2.73 -0.32 -6.97
C GLN A 71 1.53 0.46 -7.51
N SER A 72 1.76 1.35 -8.49
CA SER A 72 0.68 2.14 -9.10
C SER A 72 1.03 2.70 -10.48
N SER A 73 0.00 2.80 -11.32
CA SER A 73 0.07 3.50 -12.61
C SER A 73 0.22 5.03 -12.50
N TYR A 74 -0.12 5.60 -11.34
CA TYR A 74 -0.12 7.04 -11.06
C TYR A 74 1.28 7.65 -11.02
N PHE A 75 2.29 6.89 -10.56
CA PHE A 75 3.68 7.35 -10.50
C PHE A 75 4.32 7.60 -11.88
N ARG A 76 3.58 7.41 -12.97
CA ARG A 76 3.98 7.75 -14.34
C ARG A 76 3.80 9.25 -14.69
N ALA A 77 3.02 10.03 -13.92
CA ALA A 77 2.58 11.39 -14.30
C ALA A 77 2.99 12.56 -13.35
N LEU A 78 3.94 12.34 -12.44
CA LEU A 78 4.20 13.13 -11.21
C LEU A 78 4.04 14.67 -11.22
N PHE A 79 3.10 15.14 -10.41
CA PHE A 79 3.27 16.25 -9.45
C PHE A 79 2.68 15.83 -8.10
N LEU A 80 3.38 16.08 -6.99
CA LEU A 80 2.95 15.78 -5.62
C LEU A 80 2.65 17.10 -4.91
N GLU A 81 1.38 17.41 -4.68
CA GLU A 81 0.97 18.56 -3.88
C GLU A 81 0.37 18.07 -2.55
N ASP A 82 0.67 18.78 -1.46
CA ASP A 82 0.12 18.54 -0.11
C ASP A 82 0.34 17.14 0.48
N VAL A 83 1.61 16.70 0.53
CA VAL A 83 2.06 15.52 1.27
C VAL A 83 3.19 15.92 2.20
N ASP A 84 3.06 15.64 3.50
CA ASP A 84 4.14 15.83 4.46
C ASP A 84 5.15 14.67 4.38
N SER A 85 6.42 14.98 4.64
CA SER A 85 7.51 14.02 4.45
C SER A 85 7.53 12.86 5.45
N GLU A 86 6.89 12.99 6.61
CA GLU A 86 6.81 11.93 7.62
C GLU A 86 5.76 10.88 7.23
N SER A 87 4.54 11.32 6.90
CA SER A 87 3.49 10.44 6.37
C SER A 87 3.96 9.72 5.11
N PHE A 88 4.70 10.41 4.23
CA PHE A 88 5.26 9.79 3.03
C PHE A 88 6.29 8.72 3.35
N GLN A 89 7.14 8.94 4.36
CA GLN A 89 8.10 7.93 4.84
C GLN A 89 7.38 6.67 5.31
N PHE A 90 6.37 6.81 6.19
CA PHE A 90 5.63 5.64 6.70
C PHE A 90 4.92 4.89 5.58
N TYR A 91 4.32 5.62 4.64
CA TYR A 91 3.69 5.05 3.45
C TYR A 91 4.68 4.22 2.61
N LEU A 92 5.89 4.73 2.35
CA LEU A 92 6.92 3.98 1.63
C LEU A 92 7.36 2.73 2.38
N GLU A 93 7.52 2.81 3.70
CA GLU A 93 7.83 1.65 4.55
C GLU A 93 6.75 0.56 4.42
N VAL A 94 5.47 0.95 4.42
CA VAL A 94 4.36 0.01 4.17
C VAL A 94 4.45 -0.63 2.80
N LEU A 95 4.74 0.13 1.74
CA LEU A 95 4.94 -0.43 0.39
C LEU A 95 6.11 -1.41 0.32
N HIS A 96 7.15 -1.17 1.12
CA HIS A 96 8.32 -2.04 1.21
C HIS A 96 8.12 -3.28 2.09
N GLY A 97 6.94 -3.45 2.70
CA GLY A 97 6.63 -4.63 3.51
C GLY A 97 6.84 -4.43 5.02
N GLU A 98 7.30 -3.27 5.47
CA GLU A 98 7.52 -3.01 6.89
C GLU A 98 6.20 -2.84 7.66
N SER A 99 6.24 -3.13 8.97
CA SER A 99 5.08 -3.00 9.86
C SER A 99 5.01 -1.60 10.50
N SER A 100 4.97 -0.56 9.68
CA SER A 100 5.03 0.84 10.11
C SER A 100 3.66 1.47 10.43
N ILE A 101 2.56 0.72 10.29
CA ILE A 101 1.20 1.20 10.53
C ILE A 101 0.91 1.27 12.04
N THR A 102 0.36 2.40 12.48
CA THR A 102 -0.06 2.68 13.86
C THR A 102 -1.45 3.34 13.89
N ASP A 103 -2.07 3.36 15.07
CA ASP A 103 -3.33 4.10 15.28
C ASP A 103 -3.23 5.59 14.92
N GLN A 104 -2.02 6.16 14.98
CA GLN A 104 -1.77 7.59 14.75
C GLN A 104 -1.55 7.95 13.27
N ASN A 105 -1.00 7.04 12.47
CA ASN A 105 -0.58 7.34 11.09
C ASN A 105 -1.47 6.66 10.02
N ILE A 106 -2.34 5.73 10.41
CA ILE A 106 -3.09 4.92 9.46
C ILE A 106 -3.99 5.75 8.51
N GLU A 107 -4.57 6.83 8.98
CA GLU A 107 -5.43 7.68 8.16
C GLU A 107 -4.65 8.43 7.09
N GLN A 108 -3.45 8.90 7.42
CA GLN A 108 -2.52 9.53 6.47
C GLN A 108 -2.02 8.50 5.45
N ILE A 109 -1.68 7.29 5.89
CA ILE A 109 -1.27 6.21 4.99
C ILE A 109 -2.41 5.83 4.04
N LEU A 110 -3.65 5.69 4.53
CA LEU A 110 -4.83 5.43 3.69
C LEU A 110 -5.07 6.56 2.67
N ARG A 111 -4.92 7.82 3.08
CA ARG A 111 -5.01 8.97 2.16
C ARG A 111 -3.99 8.87 1.04
N LEU A 112 -2.74 8.56 1.36
CA LEU A 112 -1.68 8.41 0.36
C LEU A 112 -1.90 7.17 -0.51
N ALA A 113 -2.42 6.08 0.06
CA ALA A 113 -2.73 4.88 -0.68
C ALA A 113 -3.86 5.10 -1.71
N ASP A 114 -4.88 5.88 -1.35
CA ASP A 114 -5.95 6.31 -2.25
C ASP A 114 -5.45 7.30 -3.30
N MET A 115 -4.72 8.34 -2.87
CA MET A 115 -4.14 9.36 -3.75
C MET A 115 -3.23 8.75 -4.82
N PHE A 116 -2.41 7.77 -4.44
CA PHE A 116 -1.49 7.10 -5.33
C PHE A 116 -2.04 5.82 -5.93
N ASP A 117 -3.31 5.44 -5.69
CA ASP A 117 -3.89 4.19 -6.18
C ASP A 117 -2.96 2.98 -5.94
N THR A 118 -2.61 2.73 -4.68
CA THR A 118 -1.74 1.60 -4.27
C THR A 118 -2.51 0.55 -3.46
N PRO A 119 -3.08 -0.47 -4.11
CA PRO A 119 -3.89 -1.50 -3.45
C PRO A 119 -3.14 -2.24 -2.32
N THR A 120 -1.83 -2.42 -2.46
CA THR A 120 -0.99 -3.06 -1.43
C THR A 120 -1.06 -2.31 -0.11
N ALA A 121 -0.90 -0.97 -0.12
CA ALA A 121 -0.94 -0.17 1.09
C ALA A 121 -2.36 -0.13 1.68
N THR A 122 -3.38 0.00 0.83
CA THR A 122 -4.79 -0.04 1.24
C THR A 122 -5.13 -1.33 1.96
N ARG A 123 -4.77 -2.48 1.39
CA ARG A 123 -5.01 -3.81 1.97
C ARG A 123 -4.32 -3.97 3.33
N ARG A 124 -3.06 -3.55 3.46
CA ARG A 124 -2.33 -3.66 4.74
C ARG A 124 -2.95 -2.78 5.83
N CYS A 125 -3.46 -1.60 5.47
CA CYS A 125 -4.22 -0.75 6.40
C CYS A 125 -5.53 -1.41 6.83
N GLU A 126 -6.26 -2.02 5.90
CA GLU A 126 -7.48 -2.76 6.20
C GLU A 126 -7.22 -3.94 7.16
N GLU A 127 -6.20 -4.75 6.87
CA GLU A 127 -5.75 -5.85 7.73
C GLU A 127 -5.37 -5.35 9.13
N TYR A 128 -4.70 -4.20 9.24
CA TYR A 128 -4.38 -3.57 10.52
C TYR A 128 -5.64 -3.27 11.34
N LEU A 129 -6.62 -2.60 10.72
CA LEU A 129 -7.88 -2.21 11.35
C LEU A 129 -8.75 -3.41 11.77
N MET A 130 -8.61 -4.53 11.06
CA MET A 130 -9.33 -5.75 11.35
C MET A 130 -8.68 -6.58 12.46
N ILE A 131 -7.37 -6.80 12.44
CA ILE A 131 -6.74 -7.90 13.19
C ILE A 131 -6.10 -7.41 14.49
N PHE A 132 -5.51 -6.22 14.49
CA PHE A 132 -4.70 -5.76 15.61
C PHE A 132 -5.54 -5.12 16.71
N PRO A 133 -5.10 -5.19 17.98
CA PRO A 133 -5.73 -4.45 19.07
C PRO A 133 -5.49 -2.94 18.88
N THR A 134 -6.39 -2.30 18.15
CA THR A 134 -6.39 -0.85 17.91
C THR A 134 -7.21 -0.12 18.96
N LYS A 135 -6.82 1.10 19.33
CA LYS A 135 -7.65 2.02 20.13
C LYS A 135 -8.64 2.81 19.28
N ILE A 136 -8.65 2.58 17.97
CA ILE A 136 -9.56 3.23 17.01
C ILE A 136 -11.00 2.77 17.28
N SER A 137 -11.89 3.74 17.48
CA SER A 137 -13.31 3.49 17.74
C SER A 137 -14.03 2.90 16.53
N LEU A 138 -15.14 2.17 16.78
CA LEU A 138 -16.01 1.64 15.72
C LEU A 138 -16.48 2.73 14.75
N LYS A 139 -16.79 3.93 15.28
CA LYS A 139 -17.14 5.11 14.50
C LYS A 139 -16.06 5.45 13.47
N THR A 140 -14.81 5.58 13.93
CA THR A 140 -13.68 5.92 13.06
C THR A 140 -13.39 4.80 12.06
N LYS A 141 -13.42 3.53 12.49
CA LYS A 141 -13.26 2.39 11.57
C LYS A 141 -14.30 2.38 10.46
N THR A 142 -15.57 2.63 10.81
CA THR A 142 -16.67 2.67 9.83
C THR A 142 -16.50 3.82 8.85
N ARG A 143 -16.11 5.01 9.33
CA ARG A 143 -15.80 6.15 8.46
C ARG A 143 -14.68 5.83 7.48
N LEU A 144 -13.55 5.32 7.97
CA LEU A 144 -12.41 4.94 7.12
C LEU A 144 -12.80 3.86 6.10
N ALA A 145 -13.60 2.87 6.51
CA ALA A 145 -14.05 1.80 5.64
C ALA A 145 -14.92 2.30 4.48
N VAL A 146 -15.80 3.28 4.73
CA VAL A 146 -16.62 3.89 3.70
C VAL A 146 -15.78 4.81 2.81
N GLN A 147 -15.00 5.70 3.42
CA GLN A 147 -14.20 6.72 2.72
C GLN A 147 -13.19 6.10 1.76
N TYR A 148 -12.53 5.02 2.15
CA TYR A 148 -11.48 4.36 1.37
C TYR A 148 -11.92 3.02 0.78
N LEU A 149 -13.23 2.75 0.73
CA LEU A 149 -13.82 1.54 0.13
C LEU A 149 -13.23 0.22 0.66
N LEU A 150 -12.98 0.15 1.97
CA LEU A 150 -12.45 -1.05 2.65
C LEU A 150 -13.61 -2.02 2.95
N GLU A 151 -13.94 -2.86 1.97
CA GLU A 151 -15.15 -3.70 2.01
C GLU A 151 -15.18 -4.71 3.15
N ASP A 152 -14.05 -5.35 3.47
CA ASP A 152 -13.99 -6.36 4.54
C ASP A 152 -14.13 -5.69 5.91
N LEU A 153 -13.44 -4.57 6.11
CA LEU A 153 -13.60 -3.76 7.32
C LEU A 153 -15.01 -3.21 7.45
N LYS A 154 -15.63 -2.77 6.34
CA LYS A 154 -17.01 -2.31 6.32
C LYS A 154 -17.95 -3.40 6.82
N GLN A 155 -17.85 -4.62 6.28
CA GLN A 155 -18.66 -5.75 6.74
C GLN A 155 -18.44 -6.09 8.20
N LYS A 156 -17.18 -6.06 8.66
CA LYS A 156 -16.85 -6.28 10.07
C LYS A 156 -17.53 -5.25 10.97
N CYS A 157 -17.41 -3.97 10.65
CA CYS A 157 -18.02 -2.89 11.44
C CYS A 157 -19.55 -3.07 11.59
N LEU A 158 -20.25 -3.47 10.52
CA LEU A 158 -21.69 -3.69 10.54
C LEU A 158 -22.16 -4.87 11.40
N ASN A 159 -21.28 -5.85 11.58
CA ASN A 159 -21.55 -6.98 12.45
C ASN A 159 -21.32 -6.64 13.92
N GLU A 160 -20.52 -5.61 14.20
CA GLU A 160 -20.23 -5.10 15.54
C GLU A 160 -21.29 -4.10 16.05
N VAL A 161 -22.10 -3.51 15.17
CA VAL A 161 -23.24 -2.66 15.53
C VAL A 161 -24.32 -3.49 16.22
N ARG A 162 -24.59 -3.17 17.48
CA ARG A 162 -25.52 -3.95 18.32
C ARG A 162 -26.74 -3.16 18.74
N THR A 163 -26.67 -1.83 18.80
CA THR A 163 -27.71 -1.01 19.40
C THR A 163 -28.04 0.23 18.57
N ILE A 164 -29.24 0.79 18.78
CA ILE A 164 -29.67 2.06 18.17
C ILE A 164 -28.71 3.20 18.51
N ALA A 165 -28.06 3.17 19.68
CA ALA A 165 -27.12 4.19 20.11
C ALA A 165 -25.84 4.24 19.24
N ASP A 166 -25.51 3.16 18.54
CA ASP A 166 -24.36 3.09 17.63
C ASP A 166 -24.68 3.72 16.25
N ILE A 167 -25.96 3.92 15.93
CA ILE A 167 -26.43 4.38 14.62
C ILE A 167 -26.06 5.85 14.35
N PRO A 168 -26.25 6.82 15.26
CA PRO A 168 -25.89 8.22 15.03
C PRO A 168 -24.41 8.42 14.67
N ASP A 169 -23.53 7.61 15.28
CA ASP A 169 -22.10 7.66 15.02
C ASP A 169 -21.74 7.20 13.60
N ILE A 170 -22.53 6.29 13.03
CA ILE A 170 -22.35 5.76 11.68
C ILE A 170 -23.06 6.62 10.63
N LEU A 171 -24.23 7.20 10.96
CA LEU A 171 -24.98 8.12 10.10
C LEU A 171 -24.35 9.52 9.99
N SER A 172 -23.34 9.84 10.82
CA SER A 172 -22.57 11.08 10.71
C SER A 172 -21.64 11.10 9.48
N ILE A 173 -21.51 9.97 8.78
CA ILE A 173 -20.93 9.89 7.44
C ILE A 173 -21.94 10.48 6.45
N PRO A 174 -21.54 11.28 5.44
CA PRO A 174 -22.48 11.81 4.47
C PRO A 174 -23.38 10.69 3.92
N LEU A 175 -24.71 10.84 4.02
CA LEU A 175 -25.69 9.85 3.54
C LEU A 175 -25.53 9.47 2.05
N LYS A 176 -24.75 10.24 1.30
CA LYS A 176 -24.39 9.96 -0.09
C LYS A 176 -23.39 8.80 -0.23
N GLU A 177 -22.59 8.55 0.80
CA GLU A 177 -21.56 7.49 0.87
C GLU A 177 -22.08 6.24 1.59
N LEU A 178 -23.11 6.40 2.42
CA LEU A 178 -23.78 5.29 3.09
C LEU A 178 -24.83 4.66 2.16
N ASP A 179 -24.57 3.46 1.62
CA ASP A 179 -25.52 2.73 0.78
C ASP A 179 -26.89 2.59 1.48
N PHE A 180 -27.98 2.87 0.78
CA PHE A 180 -29.35 2.68 1.28
C PHE A 180 -29.61 1.26 1.82
N ARG A 181 -28.97 0.23 1.24
CA ARG A 181 -29.05 -1.14 1.75
C ARG A 181 -28.39 -1.28 3.12
N LEU A 182 -27.32 -0.53 3.34
CA LEU A 182 -26.57 -0.47 4.58
C LEU A 182 -27.37 0.19 5.69
N ALA A 183 -27.89 1.40 5.43
CA ALA A 183 -28.77 2.09 6.37
C ALA A 183 -29.97 1.21 6.76
N ARG A 184 -30.55 0.51 5.78
CA ARG A 184 -31.69 -0.39 5.98
C ARG A 184 -31.33 -1.65 6.77
N SER A 185 -30.14 -2.23 6.60
CA SER A 185 -29.74 -3.43 7.34
C SER A 185 -29.46 -3.10 8.81
N MET A 186 -28.92 -1.92 9.09
CA MET A 186 -28.70 -1.42 10.44
C MET A 186 -30.02 -1.15 11.17
N LEU A 187 -30.99 -0.51 10.51
CA LEU A 187 -32.33 -0.27 11.08
C LEU A 187 -33.12 -1.56 11.36
N LYS A 188 -32.84 -2.66 10.66
CA LYS A 188 -33.51 -3.95 10.89
C LYS A 188 -32.95 -4.74 12.08
N LYS A 189 -31.75 -4.42 12.55
CA LYS A 189 -31.11 -5.06 13.71
C LYS A 189 -31.42 -4.36 15.04
N ALA A 190 -31.99 -3.16 14.97
CA ALA A 190 -32.40 -2.31 16.10
C ALA A 190 -33.71 -2.75 16.75
#